data_AF-A0A0U0W7T3-F1
#
_entry.id   AF-A0A0U0W7T3-F1
#
_cell.length_a   1.000
_cell.length_b   1.000
_cell.length_c   1.000
_cell.angle_alpha   90.00
_cell.angle_beta   90.00
_cell.angle_gamma   90.00
#
_symmetry.space_group_name_H-M   'P 1'
#
loop_
_entity.id
_entity.type
_entity.pdbx_description
1 polymer ?
#
loop_
_entity_poly.entity_id
_entity_poly.type
_entity_poly.pdbx_seq_one_letter_code
_entity_poly.pdbx_strand_id
1 'polypeptide(L)'
;MTASIVALNSGYWDAGYLNVLGRGAGAILLYAVVGLVLMLIGFYAIDLTTPGPLRKMVDAGKPNAIIVSAAGMVSMALIVVLAIYASSGKLLEGLVGSAIFGLVGIVAQVVMMRIATLVIGIDMDALFAADGFNHEALLVASAQFALGLVVAVAIL
;
A
#
# COMPACT_ATOMS: atom_id res chain seq x y z
N MET A 1 -2.88 4.20 -41.79
CA MET A 1 -3.18 2.95 -42.51
C MET A 1 -2.25 1.81 -42.03
N THR A 2 -2.06 1.64 -40.71
CA THR A 2 -0.89 0.89 -40.18
C THR A 2 -1.18 -0.08 -39.03
N ALA A 3 -2.29 0.05 -38.28
CA ALA A 3 -2.60 -0.88 -37.17
C ALA A 3 -3.23 -2.21 -37.65
N SER A 4 -4.06 -2.15 -38.70
CA SER A 4 -4.77 -3.33 -39.22
C SER A 4 -3.84 -4.35 -39.88
N ILE A 5 -2.77 -3.88 -40.52
CA ILE A 5 -1.81 -4.73 -41.25
C ILE A 5 -0.91 -5.53 -40.28
N VAL A 6 -0.65 -4.99 -39.08
CA VAL A 6 0.17 -5.65 -38.05
C VAL A 6 -0.59 -6.80 -37.38
N ALA A 7 -1.88 -6.64 -37.09
CA ALA A 7 -2.70 -7.66 -36.44
C ALA A 7 -3.04 -8.87 -37.34
N LEU A 8 -3.02 -8.68 -38.67
CA LEU A 8 -3.29 -9.71 -39.69
C LEU A 8 -2.03 -10.48 -40.13
N ASN A 9 -0.83 -10.08 -39.70
CA ASN A 9 0.37 -10.88 -39.93
C ASN A 9 0.35 -12.09 -39.00
N SER A 10 0.34 -13.31 -39.56
CA SER A 10 0.40 -14.56 -38.81
C SER A 10 1.53 -14.57 -37.77
N GLY A 11 2.63 -13.85 -38.06
CA GLY A 11 3.77 -13.70 -37.15
C GLY A 11 3.51 -12.92 -35.86
N TYR A 12 2.39 -12.19 -35.78
CA TYR A 12 1.99 -11.43 -34.59
C TYR A 12 1.37 -12.33 -33.51
N TRP A 13 0.77 -13.46 -33.91
CA TRP A 13 0.20 -14.46 -33.01
C TRP A 13 1.17 -15.63 -32.73
N ASP A 14 2.40 -15.55 -33.21
CA ASP A 14 3.42 -16.59 -33.04
C ASP A 14 3.84 -16.78 -31.57
N ALA A 15 4.61 -17.86 -31.34
CA ALA A 15 5.24 -18.17 -30.06
C ALA A 15 6.00 -16.98 -29.42
N GLY A 16 6.44 -15.99 -30.21
CA GLY A 16 7.04 -14.75 -29.71
C GLY A 16 6.06 -13.89 -28.89
N TYR A 17 4.82 -13.74 -29.34
CA TYR A 17 3.78 -12.98 -28.62
C TYR A 17 3.34 -13.67 -27.33
N LEU A 18 3.12 -14.99 -27.38
CA LEU A 18 2.81 -15.77 -26.18
C LEU A 18 3.95 -15.73 -25.15
N ASN A 19 5.21 -15.66 -25.58
CA ASN A 19 6.35 -15.48 -24.68
C ASN A 19 6.43 -14.07 -24.07
N VAL A 20 5.98 -13.03 -24.78
CA VAL A 20 5.88 -11.67 -24.24
C VAL A 20 4.73 -11.60 -23.22
N LEU A 21 3.56 -12.15 -23.57
CA LEU A 21 2.43 -12.25 -22.66
C LEU A 21 2.76 -13.07 -21.41
N GLY A 22 3.41 -14.22 -21.57
CA GLY A 22 3.82 -15.08 -20.46
C GLY A 22 4.82 -14.38 -19.52
N ARG A 23 5.80 -13.66 -20.08
CA ARG A 23 6.73 -12.85 -19.28
C ARG A 23 6.03 -11.68 -18.58
N GLY A 24 5.12 -10.98 -19.27
CA GLY A 24 4.34 -9.88 -18.69
C GLY A 24 3.43 -10.36 -17.56
N ALA A 25 2.68 -11.45 -17.78
CA ALA A 25 1.81 -12.05 -16.77
C ALA A 25 2.62 -12.54 -15.56
N GLY A 26 3.77 -13.19 -15.79
CA GLY A 26 4.69 -13.59 -14.72
C GLY A 26 5.21 -12.40 -13.90
N ALA A 27 5.54 -11.28 -14.57
CA ALA A 27 5.94 -10.06 -13.90
C ALA A 27 4.83 -9.49 -13.01
N ILE A 28 3.60 -9.40 -13.53
CA ILE A 28 2.43 -8.93 -12.77
C ILE A 28 2.23 -9.78 -11.52
N LEU A 29 2.29 -11.11 -11.64
CA LEU A 29 2.15 -12.02 -10.50
C LEU A 29 3.24 -11.80 -9.45
N LEU A 30 4.50 -11.63 -9.86
CA LEU A 30 5.61 -11.40 -8.93
C LEU A 30 5.47 -10.07 -8.19
N TYR A 31 5.16 -8.99 -8.90
CA TYR A 31 4.90 -7.69 -8.25
C TYR A 31 3.64 -7.73 -7.37
N ALA A 32 2.60 -8.48 -7.75
CA ALA A 32 1.41 -8.66 -6.92
C ALA A 32 1.74 -9.40 -5.62
N VAL A 33 2.58 -10.45 -5.67
CA VAL A 33 3.03 -11.17 -4.46
C VAL A 33 3.87 -10.25 -3.57
N VAL A 34 4.80 -9.49 -4.14
CA VAL A 34 5.66 -8.56 -3.39
C VAL A 34 4.82 -7.47 -2.75
N GLY A 35 3.91 -6.86 -3.51
CA GLY A 35 2.97 -5.86 -3.00
C GLY A 35 2.10 -6.42 -1.88
N LEU A 36 1.57 -7.64 -2.03
CA LEU A 36 0.81 -8.31 -0.97
C LEU A 36 1.65 -8.51 0.29
N VAL A 37 2.88 -9.00 0.17
CA VAL A 37 3.78 -9.21 1.31
C VAL A 37 4.08 -7.89 2.02
N LEU A 38 4.38 -6.82 1.28
CA LEU A 38 4.59 -5.49 1.84
C LEU A 38 3.34 -4.96 2.56
N MET A 39 2.15 -5.12 1.95
CA MET A 39 0.88 -4.73 2.57
C MET A 39 0.63 -5.48 3.88
N LEU A 40 0.91 -6.78 3.94
CA LEU A 40 0.79 -7.58 5.16
C LEU A 40 1.77 -7.12 6.24
N ILE A 41 3.02 -6.83 5.87
CA ILE A 41 4.04 -6.29 6.78
C ILE A 41 3.59 -4.93 7.32
N GLY A 42 3.11 -4.04 6.45
CA GLY A 42 2.63 -2.72 6.85
C GLY A 42 1.44 -2.79 7.79
N PHE A 43 0.44 -3.59 7.46
CA PHE A 43 -0.71 -3.81 8.35
C PHE A 43 -0.29 -4.31 9.73
N TYR A 44 0.61 -5.30 9.78
CA TYR A 44 1.12 -5.81 11.05
C TYR A 44 1.95 -4.76 11.82
N ALA A 45 2.72 -3.93 11.13
CA ALA A 45 3.46 -2.83 11.73
C ALA A 45 2.53 -1.77 12.35
N ILE A 46 1.40 -1.46 11.72
CA ILE A 46 0.37 -0.59 12.30
C ILE A 46 -0.28 -1.27 13.50
N ASP A 47 -0.71 -2.52 13.39
CA ASP A 47 -1.37 -3.25 14.48
C ASP A 47 -0.48 -3.36 15.72
N LEU A 48 0.84 -3.51 15.54
CA LEU A 48 1.80 -3.56 16.65
C LEU A 48 2.03 -2.18 17.30
N THR A 49 1.99 -1.11 16.53
CA THR A 49 2.28 0.26 17.01
C THR A 49 1.04 1.01 17.49
N THR A 50 -0.14 0.51 17.14
CA THR A 50 -1.42 1.04 17.59
C THR A 50 -1.82 0.37 18.90
N PRO A 51 -2.19 1.14 19.93
CA PRO A 51 -2.62 0.54 21.18
C PRO A 51 -4.04 -0.05 20.98
N GLY A 52 -4.19 -1.29 21.47
CA GLY A 52 -5.36 -2.15 21.23
C GLY A 52 -5.31 -2.91 19.89
N PRO A 53 -5.77 -4.18 19.83
CA PRO A 53 -5.73 -4.96 18.59
C PRO A 53 -6.75 -4.41 17.59
N LEU A 54 -6.30 -3.54 16.69
CA LEU A 54 -7.08 -2.92 15.61
C LEU A 54 -7.90 -3.97 14.88
N ARG A 55 -7.30 -5.13 14.60
CA ARG A 55 -7.98 -6.25 13.95
C ARG A 55 -9.23 -6.71 14.69
N LYS A 56 -9.16 -6.84 16.03
CA LYS A 56 -10.34 -7.23 16.84
C LYS A 56 -11.40 -6.15 16.87
N MET A 57 -11.01 -4.87 16.80
CA MET A 57 -11.95 -3.74 16.81
C MET A 57 -12.67 -3.58 15.47
N VAL A 58 -11.96 -3.82 14.36
CA VAL A 58 -12.55 -3.92 13.02
C VAL A 58 -13.51 -5.12 12.96
N ASP A 59 -13.09 -6.29 13.46
CA ASP A 59 -13.95 -7.49 13.56
C ASP A 59 -15.19 -7.23 14.44
N ALA A 60 -15.05 -6.42 15.49
CA ALA A 60 -16.14 -6.02 16.37
C ALA A 60 -17.04 -4.90 15.78
N GLY A 61 -16.77 -4.42 14.56
CA GLY A 61 -17.60 -3.42 13.89
C GLY A 61 -17.45 -1.99 14.42
N LYS A 62 -16.34 -1.67 15.10
CA LYS A 62 -16.13 -0.33 15.68
C LYS A 62 -15.89 0.71 14.57
N PRO A 63 -16.74 1.74 14.41
CA PRO A 63 -16.71 2.63 13.25
C PRO A 63 -15.40 3.42 13.12
N ASN A 64 -14.86 3.89 14.25
CA ASN A 64 -13.63 4.69 14.27
C ASN A 64 -12.40 3.86 13.85
N ALA A 65 -12.32 2.61 14.33
CA ALA A 65 -11.25 1.69 13.96
C ALA A 65 -11.30 1.34 12.47
N ILE A 66 -12.50 1.12 11.92
CA ILE A 66 -12.71 0.82 10.49
C ILE A 66 -12.24 1.99 9.61
N ILE A 67 -12.63 3.22 9.94
CA ILE A 67 -12.29 4.39 9.11
C ILE A 67 -10.78 4.66 9.12
N VAL A 68 -10.15 4.62 10.29
CA VAL A 68 -8.71 4.86 10.40
C VAL A 68 -7.90 3.74 9.75
N SER A 69 -8.28 2.48 9.95
CA SER A 69 -7.61 1.35 9.29
C SER A 69 -7.80 1.36 7.77
N ALA A 70 -8.99 1.72 7.27
CA ALA A 70 -9.24 1.87 5.84
C ALA A 70 -8.33 2.95 5.22
N ALA A 71 -8.26 4.13 5.85
CA ALA A 71 -7.38 5.20 5.38
C ALA A 71 -5.90 4.79 5.43
N GLY A 72 -5.47 4.10 6.49
CA GLY A 72 -4.12 3.55 6.62
C GLY A 72 -3.77 2.56 5.52
N MET A 73 -4.68 1.63 5.19
CA MET A 73 -4.50 0.65 4.13
C MET A 73 -4.38 1.32 2.75
N VAL A 74 -5.21 2.32 2.46
CA VAL A 74 -5.12 3.07 1.18
C VAL A 74 -3.79 3.83 1.10
N SER A 75 -3.37 4.44 2.21
CA SER A 75 -2.08 5.16 2.27
C SER A 75 -0.89 4.22 2.02
N MET A 76 -0.88 3.04 2.64
CA MET A 76 0.14 2.01 2.39
C MET A 76 0.14 1.52 0.94
N ALA A 77 -1.04 1.32 0.36
CA ALA A 77 -1.15 0.91 -1.03
C ALA A 77 -0.49 1.93 -1.96
N LEU A 78 -0.63 3.24 -1.69
CA LEU A 78 0.05 4.28 -2.47
C LEU A 78 1.58 4.19 -2.37
N ILE A 79 2.12 3.96 -1.17
CA ILE A 79 3.56 3.75 -0.97
C ILE A 79 4.05 2.58 -1.81
N VAL A 80 3.36 1.44 -1.75
CA VAL A 80 3.75 0.23 -2.49
C VAL A 80 3.66 0.45 -4.00
N VAL A 81 2.58 1.08 -4.49
CA VAL A 81 2.41 1.40 -5.90
C VAL A 81 3.54 2.31 -6.40
N LEU A 82 3.88 3.35 -5.65
CA LEU A 82 4.94 4.28 -6.03
C LEU A 82 6.34 3.66 -5.90
N ALA A 83 6.56 2.75 -4.95
CA ALA A 83 7.79 1.96 -4.88
C ALA A 83 7.97 1.03 -6.08
N ILE A 84 6.89 0.39 -6.53
CA ILE A 84 6.90 -0.41 -7.77
C ILE A 84 7.16 0.49 -8.97
N TYR A 85 6.51 1.65 -9.04
CA TYR A 85 6.67 2.59 -10.14
C TYR A 85 8.08 3.18 -10.24
N ALA A 86 8.69 3.56 -9.11
CA ALA A 86 10.06 4.08 -9.05
C ALA A 86 11.10 3.02 -9.41
N SER A 87 10.79 1.75 -9.17
CA SER A 87 11.73 0.65 -9.37
C SER A 87 11.82 0.25 -10.85
N SER A 88 12.79 0.85 -11.55
CA SER A 88 13.10 0.56 -12.95
C SER A 88 14.28 -0.40 -13.09
N GLY A 89 14.34 -1.16 -14.18
CA GLY A 89 15.48 -2.04 -14.50
C GLY A 89 15.06 -3.44 -14.92
N LYS A 90 15.96 -4.42 -14.73
CA LYS A 90 15.59 -5.83 -14.92
C LYS A 90 14.53 -6.22 -13.90
N LEU A 91 13.72 -7.24 -14.24
CA LEU A 91 12.63 -7.70 -13.40
C LEU A 91 13.05 -7.96 -11.94
N LEU A 92 14.19 -8.62 -11.72
CA LEU A 92 14.71 -8.90 -10.38
C LEU A 92 15.15 -7.63 -9.64
N GLU A 93 15.82 -6.71 -10.32
CA GLU A 93 16.26 -5.42 -9.75
C GLU A 93 15.04 -4.57 -9.36
N GLY A 94 14.01 -4.52 -10.20
CA GLY A 94 12.78 -3.82 -9.89
C GLY A 94 12.00 -4.46 -8.73
N LEU A 95 12.01 -5.79 -8.64
CA LEU A 95 11.39 -6.51 -7.52
C LEU A 95 12.09 -6.21 -6.18
N VAL A 96 13.43 -6.22 -6.18
CA VAL A 96 14.22 -5.94 -4.98
C VAL A 96 14.13 -4.46 -4.61
N GLY A 97 14.21 -3.55 -5.59
CA GLY A 97 14.05 -2.11 -5.39
C GLY A 97 12.68 -1.78 -4.77
N SER A 98 11.60 -2.34 -5.32
CA SER A 98 10.25 -2.08 -4.81
C SER A 98 10.05 -2.65 -3.41
N ALA A 99 10.64 -3.82 -3.12
CA ALA A 99 10.64 -4.38 -1.77
C ALA A 99 11.37 -3.47 -0.77
N ILE A 100 12.56 -2.98 -1.11
CA ILE A 100 13.37 -2.13 -0.21
C ILE A 100 12.70 -0.76 -0.01
N PHE A 101 12.39 -0.06 -1.09
CA PHE A 101 11.78 1.27 -0.99
C PHE A 101 10.38 1.22 -0.39
N GLY A 102 9.58 0.21 -0.74
CA GLY A 102 8.27 -0.02 -0.15
C GLY A 102 8.36 -0.27 1.36
N LEU A 103 9.31 -1.12 1.80
CA LEU A 103 9.51 -1.40 3.23
C LEU A 103 9.98 -0.15 3.99
N VAL A 104 10.94 0.61 3.44
CA VAL A 104 11.42 1.86 4.04
C VAL A 104 10.28 2.87 4.14
N GLY A 105 9.47 3.01 3.09
CA GLY A 105 8.30 3.89 3.09
C GLY A 105 7.26 3.47 4.14
N ILE A 106 6.95 2.18 4.24
CA ILE A 106 6.03 1.65 5.25
C ILE A 106 6.52 1.98 6.67
N VAL A 107 7.81 1.74 6.96
CA VAL A 107 8.41 2.06 8.26
C VAL A 107 8.33 3.56 8.54
N ALA A 108 8.68 4.40 7.56
CA ALA A 108 8.59 5.85 7.69
C ALA A 108 7.16 6.31 7.98
N GLN A 109 6.17 5.79 7.27
CA GLN A 109 4.76 6.13 7.48
C GLN A 109 4.30 5.76 8.91
N VAL A 110 4.65 4.56 9.39
CA VAL A 110 4.28 4.10 10.75
C VAL A 110 4.92 5.01 11.81
N VAL A 111 6.20 5.35 11.65
CA VAL A 111 6.91 6.24 12.58
C VAL A 111 6.32 7.65 12.57
N MET A 112 6.07 8.21 11.38
CA MET A 112 5.45 9.53 11.23
C MET A 112 4.08 9.58 11.90
N MET A 113 3.26 8.54 11.73
CA MET A 113 1.97 8.48 12.40
C MET A 113 2.12 8.43 13.91
N ARG A 114 3.06 7.63 14.42
CA ARG A 114 3.31 7.57 15.86
C ARG A 114 3.67 8.95 16.41
N ILE A 115 4.53 9.69 15.71
CA ILE A 115 4.88 11.07 16.07
C ILE A 115 3.63 11.97 16.00
N ALA A 116 2.84 11.89 14.94
CA ALA A 116 1.63 12.70 14.79
C ALA A 116 0.63 12.45 15.93
N THR A 117 0.37 11.20 16.29
CA THR A 117 -0.53 10.86 17.43
C THR A 117 -0.02 11.42 18.75
N LEU A 118 1.30 11.37 19.00
CA LEU A 118 1.91 11.95 20.19
C LEU A 118 1.79 13.48 20.22
N VAL A 119 1.94 14.15 19.07
CA VAL A 119 1.85 15.61 18.96
C VAL A 119 0.41 16.10 19.09
N ILE A 120 -0.56 15.40 18.51
CA ILE A 120 -1.97 15.77 18.59
C ILE A 120 -2.54 15.44 19.99
N GLY A 121 -1.96 14.47 20.70
CA GLY A 121 -2.35 14.10 22.06
C GLY A 121 -3.69 13.35 22.14
N ILE A 122 -4.09 12.69 21.06
CA ILE A 122 -5.34 11.92 21.00
C ILE A 122 -5.15 10.57 21.68
N ASP A 123 -6.10 10.23 22.55
CA ASP A 123 -6.14 8.93 23.21
C ASP A 123 -6.74 7.87 22.25
N MET A 124 -5.87 7.23 21.48
CA MET A 124 -6.25 6.29 20.42
C MET A 124 -7.01 5.08 20.97
N ASP A 125 -6.71 4.64 22.19
CA ASP A 125 -7.40 3.52 22.84
C ASP A 125 -8.88 3.86 23.07
N ALA A 126 -9.15 5.03 23.64
CA ALA A 126 -10.51 5.50 23.87
C ALA A 126 -11.25 5.77 22.54
N LEU A 127 -10.54 6.33 21.55
CA LEU A 127 -11.10 6.64 20.23
C LEU A 127 -11.58 5.37 19.52
N PHE A 128 -10.80 4.29 19.57
CA PHE A 128 -11.15 3.04 18.89
C PHE A 128 -12.09 2.14 19.70
N ALA A 129 -12.07 2.22 21.02
CA ALA A 129 -13.00 1.47 21.88
C ALA A 129 -14.44 2.01 21.83
N ALA A 130 -14.63 3.28 21.46
CA ALA A 130 -15.94 3.93 21.41
C ALA A 130 -16.94 3.20 20.49
N ASP A 131 -18.15 2.96 21.00
CA ASP A 131 -19.27 2.39 20.22
C ASP A 131 -19.85 3.39 19.20
N GLY A 132 -19.65 4.68 19.44
CA GLY A 132 -20.11 5.77 18.58
C GLY A 132 -19.03 6.30 17.63
N PHE A 133 -19.48 6.89 16.53
CA PHE A 133 -18.60 7.60 15.61
C PHE A 133 -18.10 8.91 16.23
N ASN A 134 -16.78 9.10 16.25
CA ASN A 134 -16.13 10.31 16.73
C ASN A 134 -15.47 11.05 15.56
N HIS A 135 -15.67 12.38 15.49
CA HIS A 135 -15.11 13.22 14.44
C HIS A 135 -13.56 13.21 14.45
N GLU A 136 -12.95 12.95 15.61
CA GLU A 136 -11.49 12.78 15.76
C GLU A 136 -10.94 11.65 14.87
N ALA A 137 -11.74 10.60 14.61
CA ALA A 137 -11.33 9.51 13.74
C ALA A 137 -11.10 9.97 12.29
N LEU A 138 -11.84 10.98 11.81
CA LEU A 138 -11.61 11.56 10.48
C LEU A 138 -10.31 12.35 10.43
N LEU A 139 -9.98 13.07 11.51
CA LEU A 139 -8.73 13.81 11.59
C LEU A 139 -7.53 12.85 11.57
N VAL A 140 -7.60 11.79 12.38
CA VAL A 140 -6.58 10.73 12.44
C VAL A 140 -6.46 10.02 11.09
N ALA A 141 -7.58 9.67 10.46
CA ALA A 141 -7.60 9.01 9.14
C ALA A 141 -7.01 9.88 8.04
N SER A 142 -7.36 11.17 8.00
CA SER A 142 -6.84 12.12 7.01
C SER A 142 -5.35 12.42 7.23
N ALA A 143 -4.90 12.54 8.48
CA ALA A 143 -3.49 12.68 8.82
C ALA A 143 -2.69 11.46 8.37
N GLN A 144 -3.17 10.25 8.68
CA GLN A 144 -2.55 9.00 8.24
C GLN A 144 -2.40 8.97 6.71
N PHE A 145 -3.49 9.28 6.01
CA PHE A 145 -3.50 9.29 4.55
C PHE A 145 -2.52 10.31 3.97
N ALA A 146 -2.50 11.54 4.51
CA ALA A 146 -1.61 12.61 4.06
C ALA A 146 -0.14 12.27 4.30
N LEU A 147 0.20 11.72 5.47
CA LEU A 147 1.58 11.33 5.81
C LEU A 147 2.09 10.25 4.86
N GLY A 148 1.30 9.20 4.61
CA GLY A 148 1.73 8.17 3.67
C GLY A 148 1.77 8.66 2.23
N LEU A 149 0.95 9.64 1.83
CA LEU A 149 1.09 10.28 0.52
C LEU A 149 2.44 11.01 0.39
N VAL A 150 2.84 11.77 1.42
CA VAL A 150 4.16 12.45 1.45
C VAL A 150 5.29 11.42 1.33
N VAL A 151 5.22 10.34 2.10
CA VAL A 151 6.21 9.26 2.04
C VAL A 151 6.23 8.59 0.68
N ALA A 152 5.06 8.31 0.09
CA ALA A 152 4.96 7.65 -1.19
C ALA A 152 5.58 8.51 -2.31
N VAL A 153 5.33 9.82 -2.29
CA VAL A 153 5.94 10.76 -3.25
C VAL A 153 7.44 10.87 -3.04
N ALA A 154 7.93 10.79 -1.80
CA ALA A 154 9.37 10.83 -1.50
C ALA A 154 10.16 9.61 -2.02
N ILE A 155 9.48 8.55 -2.49
CA ILE A 155 10.11 7.38 -3.11
C ILE A 155 10.48 7.63 -4.58
N LEU A 156 9.84 8.61 -5.24
CA LEU A 156 10.13 9.01 -6.62
C LEU A 156 11.45 9.80 -6.71
#